data_AF-A0A9E3WRS7-F1
#
_entry.id   AF-A0A9E3WRS7-F1
#
_cell.length_a   1.000
_cell.length_b   1.000
_cell.length_c   1.000
_cell.angle_alpha   90.00
_cell.angle_beta   90.00
_cell.angle_gamma   90.00
#
_symmetry.space_group_name_H-M   'P 1'
#
loop_
_entity.id
_entity.type
_entity.pdbx_description
1 polymer ?
#
loop_
_entity_poly.entity_id
_entity_poly.type
_entity_poly.pdbx_seq_one_letter_code
_entity_poly.pdbx_strand_id
1 'polypeptide(L)'
;QVAVTFGKALGKESAAKAYMSNAKDAVAKVEDPAQRSEALIVVASAYFQLEQKDEADKLTEEAVSLALAMDDVSKRADAVAAIAAKMATMNRPEEANELYSKAVEAADAIEDDFTKAHVLADLARRLSEAGDRDRALQLLDKAKAASDQISDSGLKKEVQDKIGQYRDYM
;
A
#
# COMPACT_ATOMS: atom_id res chain seq x y z
N GLN A 1 -5.54 -3.52 16.38
CA GLN A 1 -5.42 -4.81 17.12
C GLN A 1 -6.39 -4.94 18.30
N VAL A 2 -6.42 -4.01 19.26
CA VAL A 2 -7.10 -4.21 20.57
C VAL A 2 -8.59 -4.52 20.47
N ALA A 3 -9.34 -3.87 19.57
CA ALA A 3 -10.78 -4.09 19.43
C ALA A 3 -11.17 -5.50 18.91
N VAL A 4 -10.38 -6.06 17.98
CA VAL A 4 -10.65 -7.38 17.38
C VAL A 4 -10.28 -8.51 18.34
N THR A 5 -9.14 -8.37 19.04
CA THR A 5 -8.69 -9.35 20.04
C THR A 5 -9.62 -9.40 21.26
N PHE A 6 -10.14 -8.26 21.72
CA PHE A 6 -11.13 -8.22 22.82
C PHE A 6 -12.53 -8.73 22.42
N GLY A 7 -12.93 -8.57 21.16
CA GLY A 7 -14.25 -8.99 20.66
C GLY A 7 -14.42 -10.51 20.58
N LYS A 8 -13.44 -11.21 19.99
CA LYS A 8 -13.47 -12.68 19.87
C LYS A 8 -13.34 -13.38 21.23
N ALA A 9 -12.56 -12.84 22.16
CA ALA A 9 -12.29 -13.47 23.47
C ALA A 9 -13.47 -13.42 24.46
N LEU A 10 -14.47 -12.55 24.26
CA LEU A 10 -15.55 -12.31 25.22
C LEU A 10 -16.96 -12.69 24.73
N GLY A 11 -17.10 -13.31 23.55
CA GLY A 11 -18.41 -13.59 22.97
C GLY A 11 -19.21 -12.32 22.63
N LYS A 12 -18.53 -11.19 22.38
CA LYS A 12 -19.13 -9.86 22.10
C LYS A 12 -19.14 -9.53 20.62
N GLU A 13 -19.58 -10.48 19.80
CA GLU A 13 -19.68 -10.33 18.34
C GLU A 13 -20.54 -9.12 17.94
N SER A 14 -21.61 -8.85 18.70
CA SER A 14 -22.49 -7.69 18.51
C SER A 14 -21.77 -6.35 18.73
N ALA A 15 -20.90 -6.27 19.74
CA ALA A 15 -20.11 -5.07 19.99
C ALA A 15 -19.05 -4.88 18.89
N ALA A 16 -18.38 -5.96 18.48
CA ALA A 16 -17.42 -5.90 17.37
C ALA A 16 -18.10 -5.41 16.07
N LYS A 17 -19.29 -5.93 15.74
CA LYS A 17 -20.09 -5.47 14.60
C LYS A 17 -20.45 -3.98 14.69
N ALA A 18 -20.89 -3.51 15.87
CA ALA A 18 -21.21 -2.09 16.07
C ALA A 18 -19.97 -1.18 15.90
N TYR A 19 -18.82 -1.59 16.45
CA TYR A 19 -17.56 -0.88 16.25
C TYR A 19 -17.13 -0.84 14.77
N MET A 20 -17.28 -1.95 14.05
CA MET A 20 -16.95 -2.00 12.62
C MET A 20 -17.88 -1.13 11.77
N SER A 21 -19.18 -1.10 12.08
CA SER A 21 -20.12 -0.20 11.41
C SER A 21 -19.73 1.27 11.62
N ASN A 22 -19.43 1.65 12.86
CA ASN A 22 -18.99 3.01 13.16
C ASN A 22 -17.65 3.37 12.47
N ALA A 23 -16.72 2.42 12.40
CA ALA A 23 -15.45 2.61 11.69
C ALA A 23 -15.70 2.87 10.20
N LYS A 24 -16.56 2.07 9.56
CA LYS A 24 -16.94 2.27 8.15
C LYS A 24 -17.58 3.64 7.92
N ASP A 25 -18.50 4.05 8.79
CA ASP A 25 -19.17 5.35 8.68
C ASP A 25 -18.20 6.52 8.90
N ALA A 26 -17.19 6.35 9.75
CA ALA A 26 -16.13 7.34 9.93
C ALA A 26 -15.23 7.41 8.68
N VAL A 27 -14.84 6.27 8.11
CA VAL A 27 -14.03 6.21 6.89
C VAL A 27 -14.75 6.85 5.70
N ALA A 28 -16.07 6.66 5.58
CA ALA A 28 -16.88 7.28 4.52
C ALA A 28 -16.86 8.82 4.53
N LYS A 29 -16.51 9.44 5.66
CA LYS A 29 -16.40 10.89 5.84
C LYS A 29 -14.99 11.44 5.60
N VAL A 30 -14.01 10.57 5.35
CA VAL A 30 -12.64 11.01 5.01
C VAL A 30 -12.66 11.56 3.57
N GLU A 31 -12.28 12.83 3.42
CA GLU A 31 -12.33 13.53 2.12
C GLU A 31 -11.09 13.26 1.26
N ASP A 32 -9.91 13.18 1.88
CA ASP A 32 -8.67 12.90 1.16
C ASP A 32 -8.67 11.45 0.64
N PRO A 33 -8.56 11.22 -0.68
CA PRO A 33 -8.64 9.87 -1.25
C PRO A 33 -7.54 8.93 -0.73
N ALA A 34 -6.35 9.44 -0.41
CA ALA A 34 -5.24 8.63 0.06
C ALA A 34 -5.48 8.14 1.48
N GLN A 35 -5.85 9.07 2.37
CA GLN A 35 -6.23 8.72 3.74
C GLN A 35 -7.45 7.81 3.77
N ARG A 36 -8.45 8.03 2.90
CA ARG A 36 -9.64 7.20 2.82
C ARG A 36 -9.30 5.79 2.35
N SER A 37 -8.51 5.65 1.29
CA SER A 37 -8.06 4.37 0.76
C SER A 37 -7.31 3.55 1.82
N GLU A 38 -6.37 4.19 2.54
CA GLU A 38 -5.62 3.53 3.62
C GLU A 38 -6.53 3.12 4.78
N ALA A 39 -7.47 3.98 5.18
CA ALA A 39 -8.40 3.66 6.26
C ALA A 39 -9.36 2.53 5.86
N LEU A 40 -9.84 2.49 4.61
CA LEU A 40 -10.68 1.42 4.09
C LEU A 40 -10.01 0.06 4.18
N ILE A 41 -8.73 -0.06 3.76
CA ILE A 41 -8.05 -1.36 3.80
C ILE A 41 -7.77 -1.84 5.24
N VAL A 42 -7.58 -0.91 6.17
CA VAL A 42 -7.50 -1.25 7.61
C VAL A 42 -8.83 -1.80 8.12
N VAL A 43 -9.96 -1.17 7.78
CA VAL A 43 -11.29 -1.64 8.17
C VAL A 43 -11.63 -2.97 7.48
N ALA A 44 -11.30 -3.13 6.20
CA ALA A 44 -11.44 -4.38 5.46
C ALA A 44 -10.72 -5.55 6.15
N SER A 45 -9.47 -5.34 6.58
CA SER A 45 -8.71 -6.34 7.33
C SER A 45 -9.35 -6.72 8.67
N ALA A 46 -9.99 -5.77 9.35
CA ALA A 46 -10.71 -6.05 10.58
C ALA A 46 -11.99 -6.88 10.31
N TYR A 47 -12.74 -6.58 9.24
CA TYR A 47 -13.87 -7.41 8.79
C TYR A 47 -13.42 -8.84 8.42
N PHE A 48 -12.29 -8.97 7.71
CA PHE A 48 -11.71 -10.27 7.38
C PHE A 48 -11.38 -11.09 8.64
N GLN A 49 -10.76 -10.47 9.65
CA GLN A 49 -10.47 -11.13 10.93
C GLN A 49 -11.72 -11.57 11.70
N LEU A 50 -12.86 -10.92 11.45
CA LEU A 50 -14.18 -11.26 11.99
C LEU A 50 -14.96 -12.23 11.10
N GLU A 51 -14.32 -12.81 10.07
CA GLU A 51 -14.91 -13.77 9.12
C GLU A 51 -16.09 -13.20 8.30
N GLN A 52 -16.17 -11.87 8.21
CA GLN A 52 -17.14 -11.14 7.37
C GLN A 52 -16.50 -10.84 6.01
N LYS A 53 -16.45 -11.86 5.17
CA LYS A 53 -15.73 -11.82 3.88
C LYS A 53 -16.34 -10.80 2.91
N ASP A 54 -17.67 -10.78 2.78
CA ASP A 54 -18.35 -9.90 1.83
C ASP A 54 -18.05 -8.41 2.10
N GLU A 55 -18.09 -7.99 3.38
CA GLU A 55 -17.71 -6.63 3.76
C GLU A 55 -16.22 -6.36 3.57
N ALA A 56 -15.35 -7.32 3.89
CA ALA A 56 -13.91 -7.19 3.69
C ALA A 56 -13.58 -6.99 2.20
N ASP A 57 -14.20 -7.76 1.31
CA ASP A 57 -13.97 -7.70 -0.12
C ASP A 57 -14.48 -6.38 -0.69
N LYS A 58 -15.70 -5.96 -0.35
CA LYS A 58 -16.25 -4.67 -0.79
C LYS A 58 -15.38 -3.48 -0.41
N LEU A 59 -14.89 -3.44 0.85
CA LEU A 59 -14.06 -2.35 1.32
C LEU A 59 -12.64 -2.41 0.72
N THR A 60 -12.13 -3.60 0.44
CA THR A 60 -10.86 -3.78 -0.29
C THR A 60 -10.98 -3.25 -1.71
N GLU A 61 -12.06 -3.58 -2.43
CA GLU A 61 -12.34 -3.07 -3.77
C GLU A 61 -12.47 -1.54 -3.79
N GLU A 62 -13.18 -0.95 -2.83
CA GLU A 62 -13.28 0.52 -2.70
C GLU A 62 -11.90 1.15 -2.43
N ALA A 63 -11.08 0.55 -1.55
CA ALA A 63 -9.73 1.03 -1.27
C ALA A 63 -8.85 1.01 -2.53
N VAL A 64 -8.86 -0.09 -3.28
CA VAL A 64 -8.12 -0.26 -4.54
C VAL A 64 -8.59 0.75 -5.58
N SER A 65 -9.90 0.91 -5.74
CA SER A 65 -10.46 1.86 -6.71
C SER A 65 -10.03 3.29 -6.41
N LEU A 66 -10.09 3.72 -5.14
CA LEU A 66 -9.63 5.04 -4.73
C LEU A 66 -8.13 5.22 -4.93
N ALA A 67 -7.32 4.21 -4.59
CA ALA A 67 -5.87 4.25 -4.80
C ALA A 67 -5.53 4.44 -6.28
N LEU A 68 -6.11 3.63 -7.16
CA LEU A 68 -5.85 3.68 -8.59
C LEU A 68 -6.34 4.97 -9.25
N ALA A 69 -7.39 5.59 -8.72
CA ALA A 69 -7.96 6.84 -9.22
C ALA A 69 -7.17 8.11 -8.81
N MET A 70 -6.10 7.99 -8.03
CA MET A 70 -5.27 9.14 -7.65
C MET A 70 -4.47 9.68 -8.84
N ASP A 71 -4.52 11.00 -9.01
CA ASP A 71 -3.76 11.72 -10.05
C ASP A 71 -2.26 11.75 -9.75
N ASP A 72 -1.89 11.91 -8.48
CA ASP A 72 -0.49 11.90 -8.04
C ASP A 72 0.04 10.46 -8.06
N VAL A 73 0.98 10.18 -8.98
CA VAL A 73 1.51 8.84 -9.19
C VAL A 73 2.27 8.32 -7.97
N SER A 74 2.91 9.19 -7.19
CA SER A 74 3.63 8.79 -5.99
C SER A 74 2.66 8.38 -4.88
N LYS A 75 1.61 9.18 -4.65
CA LYS A 75 0.55 8.82 -3.70
C LYS A 75 -0.18 7.55 -4.12
N ARG A 76 -0.50 7.42 -5.42
CA ARG A 76 -1.10 6.23 -6.00
C ARG A 76 -0.25 4.99 -5.72
N ALA A 77 1.03 5.03 -6.03
CA ALA A 77 1.94 3.90 -5.84
C ALA A 77 2.06 3.49 -4.37
N ASP A 78 2.20 4.45 -3.45
CA ASP A 78 2.29 4.17 -2.02
C ASP A 78 0.97 3.55 -1.49
N ALA A 79 -0.18 4.11 -1.87
CA ALA A 79 -1.49 3.59 -1.47
C ALA A 79 -1.74 2.17 -2.02
N VAL A 80 -1.45 1.95 -3.30
CA VAL A 80 -1.60 0.64 -3.95
C VAL A 80 -0.71 -0.42 -3.28
N ALA A 81 0.54 -0.07 -2.97
CA ALA A 81 1.46 -0.97 -2.28
C ALA A 81 1.02 -1.27 -0.84
N ALA A 82 0.55 -0.26 -0.10
CA ALA A 82 0.02 -0.44 1.25
C ALA A 82 -1.20 -1.38 1.25
N ILE A 83 -2.07 -1.25 0.25
CA ILE A 83 -3.21 -2.16 0.08
C ILE A 83 -2.74 -3.57 -0.21
N ALA A 84 -1.85 -3.75 -1.18
CA ALA A 84 -1.34 -5.06 -1.56
C ALA A 84 -0.65 -5.76 -0.38
N ALA A 85 0.15 -5.05 0.41
CA ALA A 85 0.74 -5.57 1.65
C ALA A 85 -0.34 -6.05 2.62
N LYS A 86 -1.43 -5.29 2.80
CA LYS A 86 -2.53 -5.72 3.67
C LYS A 86 -3.26 -6.93 3.10
N MET A 87 -3.51 -6.99 1.79
CA MET A 87 -4.15 -8.14 1.13
C MET A 87 -3.35 -9.43 1.33
N ALA A 88 -2.02 -9.37 1.28
CA ALA A 88 -1.17 -10.52 1.62
C ALA A 88 -1.44 -11.03 3.05
N THR A 89 -1.62 -10.13 4.03
CA THR A 89 -1.98 -10.51 5.41
C THR A 89 -3.41 -11.05 5.56
N MET A 90 -4.27 -10.81 4.58
CA MET A 90 -5.64 -11.35 4.51
C MET A 90 -5.71 -12.67 3.74
N ASN A 91 -4.59 -13.39 3.59
CA ASN A 91 -4.49 -14.62 2.80
C ASN A 91 -4.92 -14.45 1.34
N ARG A 92 -4.66 -13.28 0.73
CA ARG A 92 -4.91 -12.98 -0.69
C ARG A 92 -3.60 -12.64 -1.44
N PRO A 93 -2.58 -13.52 -1.43
CA PRO A 93 -1.27 -13.20 -1.98
C PRO A 93 -1.25 -13.06 -3.51
N GLU A 94 -2.10 -13.79 -4.24
CA GLU A 94 -2.19 -13.70 -5.70
C GLU A 94 -2.69 -12.31 -6.13
N GLU A 95 -3.78 -11.85 -5.51
CA GLU A 95 -4.35 -10.53 -5.79
C GLU A 95 -3.43 -9.40 -5.34
N ALA A 96 -2.75 -9.56 -4.19
CA ALA A 96 -1.70 -8.64 -3.76
C ALA A 96 -0.59 -8.53 -4.81
N ASN A 97 -0.15 -9.65 -5.38
CA ASN A 97 0.90 -9.67 -6.41
C ASN A 97 0.45 -9.04 -7.73
N GLU A 98 -0.82 -9.24 -8.14
CA GLU A 98 -1.38 -8.56 -9.30
C GLU A 98 -1.40 -7.05 -9.09
N LEU A 99 -1.85 -6.61 -7.90
CA LEU A 99 -1.95 -5.20 -7.56
C LEU A 99 -0.56 -4.53 -7.49
N TYR A 100 0.44 -5.22 -6.92
CA TYR A 100 1.83 -4.77 -6.96
C TYR A 100 2.37 -4.67 -8.39
N SER A 101 2.07 -5.64 -9.26
CA SER A 101 2.49 -5.60 -10.67
C SER A 101 1.94 -4.36 -11.38
N LYS A 102 0.66 -4.03 -11.17
CA LYS A 102 0.04 -2.80 -11.70
C LYS A 102 0.73 -1.53 -11.19
N ALA A 103 1.15 -1.50 -9.92
CA ALA A 103 1.87 -0.37 -9.36
C ALA A 103 3.25 -0.18 -10.03
N VAL A 104 3.96 -1.27 -10.26
CA VAL A 104 5.27 -1.27 -10.92
C VAL A 104 5.14 -0.87 -12.39
N GLU A 105 4.14 -1.38 -13.12
CA GLU A 105 3.85 -0.97 -14.50
C GLU A 105 3.55 0.53 -14.60
N ALA A 106 2.74 1.06 -13.67
CA ALA A 106 2.45 2.49 -13.60
C ALA A 106 3.70 3.33 -13.29
N ALA A 107 4.59 2.83 -12.43
CA ALA A 107 5.87 3.48 -12.14
C ALA A 107 6.82 3.43 -13.33
N ASP A 108 6.88 2.30 -14.05
CA ASP A 108 7.72 2.13 -15.23
C ASP A 108 7.28 3.04 -16.39
N ALA A 109 6.00 3.39 -16.47
CA ALA A 109 5.44 4.30 -17.46
C ALA A 109 5.68 5.81 -17.18
N ILE A 110 6.28 6.16 -16.04
CA ILE A 110 6.62 7.56 -15.72
C ILE A 110 7.79 8.00 -16.61
N GLU A 111 7.63 9.12 -17.32
CA GLU A 111 8.66 9.67 -18.20
C GLU A 111 9.72 10.49 -17.45
N ASP A 112 9.33 11.19 -16.37
CA ASP A 112 10.27 11.94 -15.53
C ASP A 112 11.11 11.00 -14.67
N ASP A 113 12.41 10.90 -14.97
CA ASP A 113 13.33 9.96 -14.31
C ASP A 113 13.45 10.18 -12.80
N PHE A 114 13.35 11.43 -12.33
CA PHE A 114 13.37 11.75 -10.91
C PHE A 114 12.15 11.14 -10.20
N THR A 115 10.95 11.44 -10.70
CA THR A 115 9.70 10.90 -10.17
C THR A 115 9.69 9.37 -10.28
N LYS A 116 10.08 8.81 -11.43
CA LYS A 116 10.17 7.36 -11.64
C LYS A 116 11.05 6.68 -10.60
N ALA A 117 12.25 7.21 -10.36
CA ALA A 117 13.18 6.65 -9.40
C ALA A 117 12.64 6.74 -7.96
N HIS A 118 12.02 7.85 -7.58
CA HIS A 118 11.39 8.00 -6.26
C HIS A 118 10.27 6.97 -6.05
N VAL A 119 9.37 6.83 -7.01
CA VAL A 119 8.22 5.93 -6.95
C VAL A 119 8.70 4.47 -6.87
N LEU A 120 9.65 4.07 -7.72
CA LEU A 120 10.22 2.72 -7.69
C LEU A 120 10.91 2.42 -6.35
N ALA A 121 11.62 3.38 -5.77
CA ALA A 121 12.25 3.24 -4.46
C ALA A 121 11.21 3.08 -3.34
N ASP A 122 10.11 3.82 -3.37
CA ASP A 122 9.04 3.69 -2.36
C ASP A 122 8.30 2.36 -2.48
N LEU A 123 8.01 1.90 -3.70
CA LEU A 123 7.47 0.56 -3.94
C LEU A 123 8.41 -0.53 -3.39
N ALA A 124 9.72 -0.38 -3.59
CA ALA A 124 10.72 -1.29 -3.05
C ALA A 124 10.68 -1.35 -1.52
N ARG A 125 10.63 -0.20 -0.85
CA ARG A 125 10.50 -0.13 0.62
C ARG A 125 9.26 -0.88 1.09
N ARG A 126 8.10 -0.66 0.46
CA ARG A 126 6.84 -1.33 0.83
C ARG A 126 6.90 -2.85 0.63
N LEU A 127 7.51 -3.32 -0.45
CA LEU A 127 7.72 -4.76 -0.67
C LEU A 127 8.63 -5.36 0.41
N SER A 128 9.69 -4.66 0.79
CA SER A 128 10.55 -5.09 1.90
C SER A 128 9.80 -5.14 3.24
N GLU A 129 8.99 -4.12 3.54
CA GLU A 129 8.12 -4.11 4.73
C GLU A 129 7.12 -5.28 4.73
N ALA A 130 6.69 -5.72 3.55
CA ALA A 130 5.84 -6.90 3.35
C ALA A 130 6.63 -8.24 3.36
N GLY A 131 7.94 -8.21 3.53
CA GLY A 131 8.82 -9.39 3.59
C GLY A 131 9.35 -9.87 2.25
N ASP A 132 9.04 -9.19 1.15
CA ASP A 132 9.49 -9.57 -0.20
C ASP A 132 10.76 -8.81 -0.60
N ARG A 133 11.86 -9.21 0.05
CA ARG A 133 13.17 -8.57 -0.13
C ARG A 133 13.71 -8.71 -1.56
N ASP A 134 13.48 -9.83 -2.22
CA ASP A 134 14.03 -10.08 -3.56
C ASP A 134 13.42 -9.14 -4.60
N ARG A 135 12.08 -8.99 -4.62
CA ARG A 135 11.46 -8.01 -5.52
C ARG A 135 11.77 -6.57 -5.11
N ALA A 136 11.89 -6.29 -3.81
CA ALA A 136 12.31 -4.98 -3.34
C ALA A 136 13.69 -4.58 -3.90
N LEU A 137 14.67 -5.48 -3.87
CA LEU A 137 16.00 -5.24 -4.43
C LEU A 137 15.94 -5.00 -5.95
N GLN A 138 15.13 -5.75 -6.69
CA GLN A 138 14.93 -5.53 -8.14
C GLN A 138 14.35 -4.14 -8.43
N LEU A 139 13.40 -3.67 -7.62
CA LEU A 139 12.85 -2.33 -7.76
C LEU A 139 13.87 -1.24 -7.40
N LEU A 140 14.72 -1.45 -6.40
CA LEU A 140 15.82 -0.53 -6.11
C LEU A 140 16.84 -0.47 -7.26
N ASP A 141 17.12 -1.59 -7.94
CA ASP A 141 17.99 -1.59 -9.12
C ASP A 141 17.36 -0.81 -10.28
N LYS A 142 16.05 -0.96 -10.51
CA LYS A 142 15.32 -0.14 -11.49
C LYS A 142 15.32 1.35 -11.10
N ALA A 143 15.08 1.67 -9.84
CA ALA A 143 15.13 3.03 -9.32
C ALA A 143 16.51 3.65 -9.54
N LYS A 144 17.58 2.88 -9.30
CA LYS A 144 18.95 3.31 -9.55
C LYS A 144 19.18 3.58 -11.03
N ALA A 145 18.74 2.70 -11.91
CA ALA A 145 18.87 2.89 -13.36
C ALA A 145 18.18 4.18 -13.84
N ALA A 146 16.97 4.47 -13.33
CA ALA A 146 16.29 5.75 -13.59
C ALA A 146 17.06 6.94 -13.00
N SER A 147 17.56 6.82 -11.75
CA SER A 147 18.37 7.88 -11.12
C SER A 147 19.62 8.25 -11.92
N ASP A 148 20.18 7.28 -12.66
CA ASP A 148 21.38 7.48 -13.44
C ASP A 148 21.14 8.33 -14.70
N GLN A 149 19.89 8.46 -15.14
CA GLN A 149 19.47 9.34 -16.25
C GLN A 149 19.20 10.79 -15.81
N ILE A 150 19.06 11.05 -14.51
CA ILE A 150 18.80 12.40 -13.98
C ILE A 150 20.03 13.29 -14.21
N SER A 151 19.82 14.38 -14.96
CA SER A 151 20.90 15.33 -15.29
C SER A 151 21.25 16.27 -14.13
N ASP A 152 20.27 16.66 -13.31
CA ASP A 152 20.52 17.49 -12.13
C ASP A 152 21.24 16.66 -11.05
N SER A 153 22.48 17.06 -10.73
CA SER A 153 23.31 16.32 -9.77
C SER A 153 22.77 16.33 -8.34
N GLY A 154 21.99 17.34 -7.95
CA GLY A 154 21.38 17.43 -6.63
C GLY A 154 20.22 16.46 -6.50
N LEU A 155 19.29 16.49 -7.46
CA LEU A 155 18.16 15.56 -7.53
C LEU A 155 18.63 14.10 -7.68
N LYS A 156 19.65 13.88 -8.51
CA LYS A 156 20.27 12.56 -8.66
C LYS A 156 20.80 12.04 -7.32
N LYS A 157 21.53 12.88 -6.59
CA LYS A 157 22.09 12.52 -5.29
C LYS A 157 21.00 12.21 -4.27
N GLU A 158 19.96 13.04 -4.20
CA GLU A 158 18.82 12.82 -3.30
C GLU A 158 18.20 11.43 -3.48
N VAL A 159 17.88 11.07 -4.73
CA VAL A 159 17.34 9.76 -5.08
C VAL A 159 18.29 8.63 -4.70
N GLN A 160 19.59 8.80 -4.99
CA GLN A 160 20.60 7.78 -4.71
C GLN A 160 20.83 7.56 -3.21
N ASP A 161 20.80 8.64 -2.42
CA ASP A 161 20.88 8.56 -0.95
C ASP A 161 19.66 7.82 -0.41
N LYS A 162 18.45 8.09 -0.94
CA LYS A 162 17.22 7.36 -0.60
C LYS A 162 17.29 5.87 -0.94
N ILE A 163 17.76 5.54 -2.15
CA ILE A 163 17.94 4.14 -2.58
C ILE A 163 18.95 3.41 -1.68
N GLY A 164 20.07 4.07 -1.33
CA GLY A 164 21.07 3.53 -0.43
C GLY A 164 20.49 3.26 0.96
N GLN A 165 19.78 4.25 1.52
CA GLN A 165 19.08 4.11 2.79
C GLN A 165 18.15 2.89 2.79
N TYR A 166 17.28 2.77 1.78
CA TYR A 166 16.34 1.65 1.71
C TYR A 166 17.05 0.31 1.56
N ARG A 167 18.15 0.24 0.80
CA ARG A 167 18.94 -0.99 0.67
C ARG A 167 19.57 -1.43 2.00
N ASP A 168 20.00 -0.47 2.82
CA ASP A 168 20.64 -0.73 4.11
C ASP A 168 19.64 -1.21 5.18
N TYR A 169 18.37 -0.80 5.10
CA TYR A 169 17.31 -1.21 6.03
C TYR A 169 16.64 -2.55 5.69
N MET A 170 16.91 -3.11 4.50
CA MET A 170 16.31 -4.36 4.05
C MET A 170 16.81 -5.56 4.83
#